data_AF-A0A967HT09-F1
#
_entry.id   AF-A0A967HT09-F1
#
_cell.length_a   1.000
_cell.length_b   1.000
_cell.length_c   1.000
_cell.angle_alpha   90.00
_cell.angle_beta   90.00
_cell.angle_gamma   90.00
#
_symmetry.space_group_name_H-M   'P 1'
#
loop_
_entity.id
_entity.type
_entity.pdbx_description
1 polymer ?
#
loop_
_entity_poly.entity_id
_entity_poly.type
_entity_poly.pdbx_seq_one_letter_code
_entity_poly.pdbx_strand_id
1 'polypeptide(L)'
;KEVVARNLHYFSSRRDRPFVPVNCGAIPQDLLESELFGHEKGAFTGAISARQGRFELAEGGTLFLDEIGDMSLHMQVKLLR
;
A
#
# COMPACT_ATOMS: atom_id res chain seq x y z
N LYS A 1 0.27 10.40 -12.94
CA LYS A 1 0.14 10.98 -11.57
C LYS A 1 1.37 10.69 -10.72
N GLU A 2 1.96 9.49 -10.83
CA GLU A 2 3.15 9.08 -10.07
C GLU A 2 4.35 10.04 -10.13
N VAL A 3 4.70 10.60 -11.30
CA VAL A 3 5.83 11.55 -11.41
C VAL A 3 5.65 12.76 -10.49
N VAL A 4 4.43 13.27 -10.36
CA VAL A 4 4.12 14.38 -9.44
C VAL A 4 4.29 13.93 -7.99
N ALA A 5 3.77 12.75 -7.63
CA ALA A 5 3.91 12.18 -6.28
C ALA A 5 5.37 11.94 -5.89
N ARG A 6 6.20 11.45 -6.82
CA ARG A 6 7.64 11.26 -6.60
C ARG A 6 8.37 12.59 -6.37
N ASN A 7 8.02 13.63 -7.12
CA ASN A 7 8.58 14.96 -6.89
C ASN A 7 8.15 15.51 -5.52
N LEU A 8 6.87 15.36 -5.14
CA LEU A 8 6.41 15.75 -3.80
C LEU A 8 7.20 15.05 -2.70
N HIS A 9 7.44 13.75 -2.84
CA HIS A 9 8.27 13.00 -1.91
C HIS A 9 9.72 13.51 -1.88
N TYR A 10 10.33 13.72 -3.05
CA TYR A 10 11.72 14.21 -3.19
C TYR A 10 11.94 15.60 -2.57
N PHE A 11 10.95 16.49 -2.66
CA PHE A 11 11.01 17.83 -2.05
C PHE A 11 10.47 17.88 -0.62
N SER A 12 10.02 16.76 -0.05
CA SER A 12 9.56 16.69 1.34
C SER A 12 10.72 16.52 2.33
N SER A 13 10.43 16.69 3.63
CA SER A 13 11.36 16.33 4.70
C SER A 13 11.65 14.83 4.81
N ARG A 14 10.94 13.98 4.05
CA ARG A 14 11.05 12.52 4.04
C ARG A 14 11.72 11.98 2.78
N ARG A 15 12.43 12.81 2.00
CA ARG A 15 13.05 12.43 0.72
C ARG A 15 14.04 11.26 0.78
N ASP A 16 14.66 11.06 1.95
CA ASP A 16 15.64 9.99 2.20
C ASP A 16 14.96 8.73 2.79
N ARG A 17 13.63 8.72 2.87
CA ARG A 17 12.80 7.62 3.36
C ARG A 17 12.12 6.90 2.19
N PRO A 18 11.50 5.72 2.40
CA PRO A 18 10.88 4.98 1.31
C PRO A 18 9.76 5.73 0.59
N PHE A 19 9.68 5.55 -0.73
CA PHE A 19 8.51 5.90 -1.53
C PHE A 19 7.91 4.62 -2.13
N VAL A 20 6.70 4.27 -1.72
CA VAL A 20 6.03 3.03 -2.13
C VAL A 20 4.81 3.37 -2.98
N PRO A 21 4.85 3.17 -4.31
CA PRO A 21 3.68 3.32 -5.15
C PRO A 21 2.83 2.04 -5.13
N VAL A 22 1.51 2.21 -5.10
CA VAL A 22 0.51 1.14 -5.22
C VAL A 22 -0.56 1.58 -6.20
N ASN A 23 -0.78 0.79 -7.24
CA ASN A 23 -1.91 0.96 -8.14
C ASN A 23 -3.04 0.04 -7.67
N CYS A 24 -4.13 0.62 -7.19
CA CYS A 24 -5.24 -0.12 -6.57
C CYS A 24 -6.07 -0.88 -7.61
N GLY A 25 -6.13 -0.37 -8.85
CA GLY A 25 -6.81 -1.04 -9.96
C GLY A 25 -6.03 -2.21 -10.55
N ALA A 26 -4.72 -2.31 -10.28
CA ALA A 26 -3.86 -3.40 -10.77
C ALA A 26 -3.82 -4.63 -9.84
N ILE A 27 -4.31 -4.50 -8.60
CA ILE A 27 -4.29 -5.58 -7.61
C ILE A 27 -5.72 -6.15 -7.48
N PRO A 28 -5.92 -7.48 -7.56
CA PRO A 28 -7.21 -8.10 -7.28
C PRO A 28 -7.77 -7.68 -5.92
N GLN A 29 -9.07 -7.37 -5.86
CA GLN A 29 -9.70 -6.81 -4.65
C GLN A 29 -9.56 -7.71 -3.42
N ASP A 30 -9.55 -9.04 -3.62
CA ASP A 30 -9.36 -10.06 -2.59
C ASP A 30 -7.92 -10.12 -2.04
N LEU A 31 -6.94 -9.65 -2.82
CA LEU A 31 -5.53 -9.59 -2.41
C LEU A 31 -5.09 -8.20 -1.92
N LEU A 32 -5.85 -7.15 -2.24
CA LEU A 32 -5.49 -5.77 -1.92
C LEU A 32 -5.26 -5.55 -0.43
N GLU A 33 -6.06 -6.17 0.43
CA GLU A 33 -5.89 -6.11 1.88
C GLU A 33 -4.54 -6.68 2.32
N SER A 34 -4.26 -7.90 1.88
CA SER A 34 -3.04 -8.64 2.20
C SER A 34 -1.78 -7.95 1.65
N GLU A 35 -1.87 -7.29 0.50
CA GLU A 35 -0.76 -6.49 -0.03
C GLU A 35 -0.55 -5.21 0.79
N LEU A 36 -1.62 -4.48 1.13
CA LEU A 36 -1.51 -3.21 1.86
C LEU A 36 -1.07 -3.39 3.31
N PHE A 37 -1.70 -4.32 4.03
CA PHE A 37 -1.50 -4.53 5.46
C PHE A 37 -0.58 -5.70 5.79
N GLY A 38 -0.25 -6.54 4.81
CA GLY A 38 0.52 -7.74 5.05
C GLY A 38 -0.34 -8.88 5.59
N HIS A 39 0.31 -10.00 5.83
CA HIS A 39 -0.29 -11.14 6.49
C HIS A 39 0.77 -11.98 7.20
N GLU A 40 0.34 -12.65 8.26
CA GLU A 40 1.15 -13.66 8.93
C GLU A 40 1.04 -15.01 8.22
N LYS A 41 2.04 -15.86 8.42
CA LYS A 41 2.02 -17.23 7.91
C LYS A 41 0.79 -17.96 8.46
N GLY A 42 -0.02 -18.54 7.57
CA GLY A 42 -1.24 -19.26 7.94
C GLY A 42 -2.49 -18.38 8.15
N ALA A 43 -2.43 -17.08 7.84
CA ALA A 43 -3.60 -16.19 7.94
C ALA A 43 -4.77 -16.59 7.01
N PHE A 44 -4.49 -17.24 5.87
CA PHE A 44 -5.48 -17.78 4.95
C PHE A 44 -4.92 -18.99 4.19
N THR A 45 -5.79 -19.73 3.48
CA THR A 45 -5.40 -20.87 2.64
C THR A 45 -4.49 -20.39 1.50
N GLY A 46 -3.18 -20.67 1.61
CA GLY A 46 -2.16 -20.21 0.67
C GLY A 46 -1.12 -19.26 1.26
N ALA A 47 -1.28 -18.82 2.51
CA ALA A 47 -0.30 -18.00 3.24
C ALA A 47 0.91 -18.85 3.71
N ILE A 48 1.77 -19.25 2.78
CA ILE A 48 2.93 -20.13 3.02
C ILE A 48 4.03 -19.42 3.84
N SER A 49 4.11 -18.10 3.73
CA SER A 49 5.07 -17.24 4.43
C SER A 49 4.40 -15.99 4.95
N ALA A 50 4.93 -15.38 6.01
CA ALA A 50 4.54 -14.03 6.39
C ALA A 50 5.02 -13.03 5.33
N ARG A 51 4.24 -11.97 5.11
CA ARG A 51 4.60 -10.91 4.17
C ARG A 51 4.27 -9.56 4.75
N GLN A 52 5.26 -8.66 4.67
CA GLN A 52 5.13 -7.29 5.12
C GLN A 52 4.19 -6.49 4.21
N GLY A 53 3.32 -5.69 4.81
CA GLY A 53 2.39 -4.82 4.09
C GLY A 53 3.08 -3.61 3.46
N ARG A 54 2.46 -3.02 2.43
CA ARG A 54 2.92 -1.75 1.83
C ARG A 54 2.96 -0.60 2.83
N PHE A 55 2.08 -0.58 3.83
CA PHE A 55 2.11 0.43 4.88
C PHE A 55 3.41 0.40 5.67
N GLU A 56 3.83 -0.79 6.10
CA GLU A 56 5.06 -0.95 6.86
C GLU A 56 6.29 -0.72 5.97
N LEU A 57 6.27 -1.16 4.72
CA LEU A 57 7.34 -0.84 3.76
C LEU A 57 7.50 0.67 3.51
N ALA A 58 6.42 1.43 3.68
CA ALA A 58 6.41 2.89 3.54
C ALA A 58 6.67 3.62 4.86
N GLU A 59 7.00 2.91 5.94
CA GLU A 59 7.16 3.49 7.27
C GLU A 59 8.18 4.64 7.27
N GLY A 60 7.77 5.77 7.86
CA GLY A 60 8.56 7.01 7.90
C GLY A 60 8.69 7.72 6.55
N GLY A 61 8.16 7.16 5.47
CA GLY A 61 8.26 7.67 4.11
C GLY A 61 6.92 8.15 3.53
N THR A 62 6.61 7.67 2.34
CA THR A 62 5.40 8.04 1.57
C THR A 62 4.82 6.82 0.86
N LEU A 63 3.54 6.53 1.11
CA LEU A 63 2.74 5.57 0.34
C LEU A 63 1.91 6.37 -0.68
N PHE A 64 2.05 6.05 -1.97
CA PHE A 64 1.25 6.64 -3.03
C PHE A 64 0.20 5.63 -3.50
N LEU A 65 -1.08 6.02 -3.42
CA LEU A 65 -2.21 5.20 -3.86
C LEU A 65 -2.76 5.78 -5.17
N ASP A 66 -2.51 5.11 -6.29
CA ASP A 66 -3.13 5.43 -7.58
C ASP A 66 -4.44 4.68 -7.75
N GLU A 67 -5.38 5.28 -8.48
CA GLU A 67 -6.74 4.76 -8.70
C GLU A 67 -7.45 4.35 -7.40
N ILE A 68 -7.35 5.16 -6.35
CA ILE A 68 -7.98 4.91 -5.03
C ILE A 68 -9.51 4.70 -5.12
N GLY A 69 -10.15 5.21 -6.18
CA GLY A 69 -11.57 5.00 -6.45
C GLY A 69 -11.94 3.54 -6.78
N ASP A 70 -10.98 2.73 -7.23
CA ASP A 70 -11.20 1.31 -7.55
C ASP A 70 -11.16 0.42 -6.30
N MET A 71 -10.77 0.97 -5.15
CA MET A 71 -10.84 0.25 -3.87
C MET A 71 -12.30 -0.01 -3.47
N SER A 72 -12.58 -1.21 -2.98
CA SER A 72 -13.88 -1.53 -2.39
C SER A 72 -14.17 -0.64 -1.18
N LEU A 73 -15.45 -0.37 -0.91
CA LEU A 73 -15.87 0.42 0.27
C LEU A 73 -15.34 -0.17 1.58
N HIS A 74 -15.26 -1.50 1.68
CA HIS A 74 -14.69 -2.18 2.84
C HIS A 74 -13.22 -1.83 3.06
N MET A 75 -12.43 -1.81 1.98
CA MET A 75 -11.02 -1.42 2.04
C MET A 75 -10.81 0.05 2.39
N GLN A 76 -11.66 0.94 1.88
CA GLN A 76 -11.62 2.36 2.24
C GLN A 76 -11.89 2.57 3.74
N VAL A 77 -12.81 1.82 4.34
CA VAL A 77 -13.06 1.86 5.79
C VAL A 77 -11.84 1.37 6.59
N LYS A 78 -11.12 0.36 6.11
CA LYS A 78 -9.88 -0.11 6.75
C LYS A 78 -8.75 0.91 6.64
N LEU A 79 -8.65 1.60 5.52
CA LEU A 79 -7.65 2.67 5.30
C LEU A 79 -7.83 3.88 6.23
N LEU A 80 -9.06 4.15 6.66
CA LEU A 80 -9.38 5.27 7.56
C LEU A 80 -8.96 5.05 9.03
N ARG A 81 -8.48 3.85 9.38
CA ARG A 81 -8.08 3.48 10.75
C ARG A 81 -6.57 3.45 10.89
#